data_AF-A0A6J1PKM4-F1
#
_entry.id   AF-A0A6J1PKM4-F1
#
_cell.length_a   1.000
_cell.length_b   1.000
_cell.length_c   1.000
_cell.angle_alpha   90.00
_cell.angle_beta   90.00
_cell.angle_gamma   90.00
#
_symmetry.space_group_name_H-M   'P 1'
#
loop_
_entity.id
_entity.type
_entity.pdbx_description
1 polymer ?
#
loop_
_entity_poly.entity_id
_entity_poly.type
_entity_poly.pdbx_seq_one_letter_code
_entity_poly.pdbx_strand_id
1 'polypeptide(L)'
;MKKASPVSSQQTQYYLPHHGVLKPDSATTKLRVVFNGSSASTSSRSLNDIMHTGAKLHLDVTDVLLWIRQFRHLVATDITKMYRQINVHEDDWNLQRILWLDELLNEVAYYLTTVTYGTKAAPFLAVRTLLQLVKDEGHNFPLAVPSILQGRYVDDSFGGADTVQQLIKIALQLKNLCMAGGFPLAKWHSTHPDVLTVQADKDQGSQITFDDCATKILGLRWLPQEDSFAFATRISSHTDHLTKRLVLSEVAQIFDPLGFASPVVIKAKMLLQELWLHKLQWDEPLPSQLSSRWLIIRKELTSLRKISIPRWYNTWSTSTVEFHGFSDASQLAMAAVVFITVYGSNSATISLVCSKIK
;
A
#
# COMPACT_ATOMS: atom_id res chain seq x y z
N MET A 1 11.23 -6.34 -22.52
CA MET A 1 10.73 -5.76 -23.77
C MET A 1 11.39 -6.46 -24.93
N LYS A 2 10.74 -6.54 -26.09
CA LYS A 2 11.32 -7.11 -27.32
C LYS A 2 11.16 -6.11 -28.45
N LYS A 3 12.13 -6.00 -29.36
CA LYS A 3 12.01 -5.14 -30.54
C LYS A 3 10.82 -5.63 -31.36
N ALA A 4 9.93 -4.73 -31.74
CA ALA A 4 8.73 -5.09 -32.47
C ALA A 4 9.06 -5.32 -33.95
N SER A 5 8.47 -6.36 -34.53
CA SER A 5 8.55 -6.60 -35.96
C SER A 5 7.73 -5.54 -36.73
N PRO A 6 8.12 -5.24 -37.98
CA PRO A 6 7.27 -4.46 -38.89
C PRO A 6 5.92 -5.16 -39.03
N VAL A 7 4.82 -4.39 -38.92
CA VAL A 7 3.46 -4.95 -38.90
C VAL A 7 2.79 -4.72 -40.23
N SER A 8 2.07 -5.72 -40.72
CA SER A 8 1.14 -5.53 -41.84
C SER A 8 0.01 -4.57 -41.45
N SER A 9 -0.50 -3.77 -42.37
CA SER A 9 -1.54 -2.75 -42.09
C SER A 9 -2.88 -3.29 -41.53
N GLN A 10 -3.05 -4.62 -41.44
CA GLN A 10 -4.30 -5.27 -41.02
C GLN A 10 -4.31 -5.73 -39.55
N GLN A 11 -3.19 -5.71 -38.82
CA GLN A 11 -3.19 -6.13 -37.40
C GLN A 11 -3.55 -4.97 -36.46
N THR A 12 -4.45 -5.23 -35.51
CA THR A 12 -4.80 -4.29 -34.44
C THR A 12 -3.57 -4.02 -33.57
N GLN A 13 -3.24 -2.74 -33.39
CA GLN A 13 -2.08 -2.31 -32.63
C GLN A 13 -2.41 -1.10 -31.77
N TYR A 14 -1.72 -0.99 -30.63
CA TYR A 14 -1.83 0.16 -29.75
C TYR A 14 -0.46 0.53 -29.18
N TYR A 15 -0.10 1.80 -29.33
CA TYR A 15 1.12 2.38 -28.78
C TYR A 15 0.80 3.11 -27.48
N LEU A 16 1.35 2.63 -26.37
CA LEU A 16 1.23 3.24 -25.05
C LEU A 16 2.13 4.48 -24.98
N PRO A 17 1.54 5.69 -24.81
CA PRO A 17 2.32 6.84 -24.42
C PRO A 17 2.97 6.57 -23.07
N HIS A 18 4.21 6.99 -22.91
CA HIS A 18 4.94 6.82 -21.67
C HIS A 18 5.88 7.99 -21.41
N HIS A 19 6.16 8.22 -20.14
CA HIS A 19 7.09 9.24 -19.69
C HIS A 19 7.78 8.82 -18.41
N GLY A 20 8.93 9.43 -18.14
CA GLY A 20 9.67 9.24 -16.91
C GLY A 20 9.20 10.18 -15.80
N VAL A 21 8.98 9.65 -14.60
CA VAL A 21 8.77 10.43 -13.38
C VAL A 21 9.98 10.23 -12.47
N LEU A 22 10.69 11.31 -12.19
CA LEU A 22 11.80 11.30 -11.26
C LEU A 22 11.28 11.31 -9.82
N LYS A 23 11.84 10.40 -9.01
CA LYS A 23 11.63 10.33 -7.56
C LYS A 23 13.01 10.36 -6.89
N PRO A 24 13.58 11.55 -6.67
CA PRO A 24 14.93 11.71 -6.11
C PRO A 24 15.11 10.95 -4.78
N ASP A 25 14.05 10.94 -3.96
CA ASP A 25 14.02 10.29 -2.64
C ASP A 25 13.89 8.76 -2.70
N SER A 26 13.77 8.16 -3.88
CA SER A 26 13.68 6.70 -4.01
C SER A 26 15.07 6.07 -3.96
N ALA A 27 15.36 5.32 -2.90
CA ALA A 27 16.63 4.62 -2.73
C ALA A 27 16.96 3.65 -3.88
N THR A 28 15.96 2.92 -4.41
CA THR A 28 16.18 1.85 -5.40
C THR A 28 15.91 2.27 -6.85
N THR A 29 15.03 3.23 -7.11
CA THR A 29 14.59 3.53 -8.48
C THR A 29 14.24 5.01 -8.62
N LYS A 30 15.26 5.81 -8.91
CA LYS A 30 15.14 7.27 -9.08
C LYS A 30 14.27 7.68 -10.27
N LEU A 31 14.13 6.84 -11.31
CA LEU A 31 13.28 7.08 -12.47
C LEU A 31 12.25 5.98 -12.62
N ARG A 32 10.96 6.33 -12.57
CA ARG A 32 9.86 5.40 -12.84
C ARG A 32 9.22 5.76 -14.17
N VAL A 33 9.14 4.80 -15.08
CA VAL A 33 8.37 4.97 -16.32
C VAL A 33 6.89 4.83 -16.00
N VAL A 34 6.04 5.70 -16.52
CA VAL A 34 4.58 5.64 -16.44
C VAL A 34 4.04 5.34 -17.82
N PHE A 35 3.17 4.34 -17.96
CA PHE A 35 2.48 4.01 -19.21
C PHE A 35 1.02 4.46 -19.11
N ASN A 36 0.50 5.10 -20.15
CA ASN A 36 -0.87 5.62 -20.18
C ASN A 36 -1.77 4.76 -21.08
N GLY A 37 -2.43 3.76 -20.50
CA GLY A 37 -3.43 2.94 -21.21
C GLY A 37 -4.76 3.63 -21.47
N SER A 38 -4.95 4.85 -20.96
CA SER A 38 -6.19 5.65 -21.07
C SER A 38 -6.08 6.76 -22.12
N SER A 39 -4.99 6.84 -22.88
CA SER A 39 -4.88 7.78 -23.99
C SER A 39 -5.75 7.33 -25.16
N ALA A 40 -6.63 8.20 -25.64
CA ALA A 40 -7.41 7.92 -26.85
C ALA A 40 -6.48 7.73 -28.05
N SER A 41 -6.78 6.73 -28.87
CA SER A 41 -6.14 6.51 -30.17
C SER A 41 -6.88 7.26 -31.28
N THR A 42 -6.47 7.07 -32.54
CA THR A 42 -7.19 7.57 -33.73
C THR A 42 -8.62 7.05 -33.84
N SER A 43 -8.97 5.99 -33.12
CA SER A 43 -10.35 5.48 -33.01
C SER A 43 -11.21 6.21 -31.96
N SER A 44 -10.69 7.25 -31.32
CA SER A 44 -11.29 7.96 -30.18
C SER A 44 -11.52 7.09 -28.92
N ARG A 45 -11.03 5.85 -28.92
CA ARG A 45 -11.01 4.94 -27.76
C ARG A 45 -9.57 4.68 -27.31
N SER A 46 -9.40 4.51 -26.01
CA SER A 46 -8.15 4.06 -25.39
C SER A 46 -8.14 2.53 -25.22
N LEU A 47 -6.96 1.97 -24.93
CA LEU A 47 -6.85 0.54 -24.62
C LEU A 47 -7.70 0.17 -23.39
N ASN A 48 -7.70 1.02 -22.36
CA ASN A 48 -8.47 0.80 -21.14
C ASN A 48 -9.99 0.88 -21.35
N ASP A 49 -10.48 1.58 -22.38
CA ASP A 49 -11.92 1.63 -22.69
C ASP A 49 -12.44 0.28 -23.19
N ILE A 50 -11.60 -0.47 -23.91
CA ILE A 50 -11.96 -1.75 -24.52
C ILE A 50 -11.46 -2.97 -23.74
N MET A 51 -10.48 -2.80 -22.85
CA MET A 51 -9.91 -3.88 -22.06
C MET A 51 -10.83 -4.33 -20.93
N HIS A 52 -11.05 -5.64 -20.83
CA HIS A 52 -11.79 -6.22 -19.72
C HIS A 52 -10.97 -6.12 -18.41
N THR A 53 -11.58 -5.61 -17.33
CA THR A 53 -10.88 -5.34 -16.06
C THR A 53 -10.54 -6.60 -15.28
N GLY A 54 -11.36 -7.65 -15.41
CA GLY A 54 -11.33 -8.79 -14.52
C GLY A 54 -12.00 -8.51 -13.17
N ALA A 55 -12.03 -9.51 -12.30
CA ALA A 55 -12.66 -9.41 -10.97
C ALA A 55 -11.79 -8.60 -10.00
N LYS A 56 -12.42 -7.96 -9.00
CA LYS A 56 -11.70 -7.29 -7.91
C LYS A 56 -11.19 -8.34 -6.92
N LEU A 57 -9.90 -8.69 -7.01
CA LEU A 57 -9.25 -9.71 -6.17
C LEU A 57 -8.36 -9.14 -5.05
N HIS A 58 -8.23 -7.82 -4.96
CA HIS A 58 -7.44 -7.18 -3.90
C HIS A 58 -8.13 -7.33 -2.55
N LEU A 59 -7.34 -7.68 -1.54
CA LEU A 59 -7.77 -7.58 -0.15
C LEU A 59 -7.95 -6.12 0.23
N ASP A 60 -8.88 -5.85 1.15
CA ASP A 60 -8.97 -4.54 1.76
C ASP A 60 -7.73 -4.31 2.63
N VAL A 61 -7.16 -3.11 2.56
CA VAL A 61 -6.00 -2.75 3.39
C VAL A 61 -6.32 -2.90 4.88
N THR A 62 -7.57 -2.63 5.27
CA THR A 62 -8.08 -2.77 6.63
C THR A 62 -8.00 -4.24 7.07
N ASP A 63 -8.41 -5.18 6.21
CA ASP A 63 -8.39 -6.60 6.53
C ASP A 63 -6.96 -7.11 6.74
N VAL A 64 -6.04 -6.70 5.86
CA VAL A 64 -4.62 -7.06 5.99
C VAL A 64 -4.03 -6.46 7.27
N LEU A 65 -4.32 -5.20 7.58
CA LEU A 65 -3.85 -4.54 8.80
C LEU A 65 -4.42 -5.20 10.06
N LEU A 66 -5.69 -5.59 10.07
CA LEU A 66 -6.30 -6.32 11.18
C LEU A 66 -5.68 -7.71 11.34
N TRP A 67 -5.42 -8.41 10.23
CA TRP A 67 -4.80 -9.73 10.22
C TRP A 67 -3.38 -9.70 10.78
N ILE A 68 -2.53 -8.77 10.32
CA ILE A 68 -1.15 -8.68 10.82
C ILE A 68 -1.09 -8.35 12.31
N ARG A 69 -2.09 -7.63 12.88
CA ARG A 69 -2.12 -7.25 14.31
C ARG A 69 -2.41 -8.44 15.26
N GLN A 70 -2.81 -9.60 14.73
CA GLN A 70 -3.10 -10.79 15.55
C GLN A 70 -1.82 -11.53 16.01
N PHE A 71 -0.72 -11.39 15.26
CA PHE A 71 0.48 -12.19 15.50
C PHE A 71 1.46 -11.48 16.43
N ARG A 72 2.11 -12.23 17.33
CA ARG A 72 3.17 -11.68 18.19
C ARG A 72 4.37 -11.20 17.40
N HIS A 73 4.86 -12.02 16.47
CA HIS A 73 5.98 -11.68 15.61
C HIS A 73 5.50 -11.55 14.16
N LEU A 74 6.06 -10.58 13.45
CA LEU A 74 5.71 -10.28 12.07
C LEU A 74 6.94 -10.22 11.19
N VAL A 75 6.80 -10.71 9.96
CA VAL A 75 7.72 -10.48 8.84
C VAL A 75 6.96 -9.80 7.69
N ALA A 76 7.60 -8.86 7.03
CA ALA A 76 7.12 -8.16 5.85
C ALA A 76 8.17 -8.22 4.74
N THR A 77 7.73 -8.33 3.50
CA THR A 77 8.60 -8.37 2.32
C THR A 77 7.87 -7.87 1.08
N ASP A 78 8.65 -7.45 0.07
CA ASP A 78 8.20 -6.90 -1.20
C ASP A 78 8.50 -7.86 -2.35
N ILE A 79 7.52 -8.10 -3.22
CA ILE A 79 7.72 -8.83 -4.47
C ILE A 79 8.41 -7.92 -5.49
N THR A 80 9.67 -8.23 -5.78
CA THR A 80 10.51 -7.41 -6.65
C THR A 80 9.90 -7.28 -8.04
N LYS A 81 9.46 -6.07 -8.39
CA LYS A 81 8.89 -5.73 -9.70
C LYS A 81 7.75 -6.68 -10.09
N MET A 82 6.83 -7.00 -9.16
CA MET A 82 5.74 -7.97 -9.29
C MET A 82 5.12 -8.08 -10.71
N TYR A 83 4.61 -6.98 -11.27
CA TYR A 83 3.98 -6.99 -12.60
C TYR A 83 4.93 -7.45 -13.73
N ARG A 84 6.22 -7.15 -13.61
CA ARG A 84 7.24 -7.51 -14.60
C ARG A 84 7.66 -8.98 -14.55
N GLN A 85 7.24 -9.72 -13.53
CA GLN A 85 7.48 -11.17 -13.44
C GLN A 85 6.40 -11.99 -14.19
N ILE A 86 5.35 -11.34 -14.69
CA ILE A 86 4.20 -12.00 -15.29
C ILE A 86 4.22 -11.77 -16.80
N ASN A 87 4.42 -12.82 -17.57
CA ASN A 87 4.41 -12.76 -19.02
C ASN A 87 2.99 -12.51 -19.54
N VAL A 88 2.89 -11.68 -20.57
CA VAL A 88 1.68 -11.48 -21.37
C VAL A 88 1.72 -12.44 -22.55
N HIS A 89 0.57 -13.00 -22.91
CA HIS A 89 0.46 -13.87 -24.09
C HIS A 89 0.88 -13.11 -25.36
N GLU A 90 1.56 -13.79 -26.29
CA GLU A 90 2.15 -13.13 -27.47
C GLU A 90 1.11 -12.46 -28.38
N ASP A 91 -0.11 -13.00 -28.45
CA ASP A 91 -1.23 -12.42 -29.19
C ASP A 91 -1.60 -11.01 -28.71
N ASP A 92 -1.35 -10.70 -27.43
CA ASP A 92 -1.67 -9.40 -26.83
C ASP A 92 -0.51 -8.40 -26.91
N TRP A 93 0.69 -8.81 -27.39
CA TRP A 93 1.87 -7.91 -27.41
C TRP A 93 1.67 -6.70 -28.30
N ASN A 94 0.93 -6.84 -29.40
CA ASN A 94 0.63 -5.73 -30.31
C ASN A 94 -0.22 -4.62 -29.66
N LEU A 95 -0.92 -4.93 -28.56
CA LEU A 95 -1.70 -3.96 -27.79
C LEU A 95 -0.87 -3.23 -26.71
N GLN A 96 0.39 -3.65 -26.48
CA GLN A 96 1.30 -3.07 -25.50
C GLN A 96 2.60 -2.58 -26.15
N ARG A 97 2.49 -1.92 -27.31
CA ARG A 97 3.65 -1.35 -28.01
C ARG A 97 4.08 -0.04 -27.37
N ILE A 98 5.35 0.30 -27.48
CA ILE A 98 5.89 1.63 -27.18
C ILE A 98 6.85 2.05 -28.28
N LEU A 99 7.07 3.36 -28.43
CA LEU A 99 8.12 3.92 -29.27
C LEU A 99 9.31 4.30 -28.39
N TRP A 100 10.52 3.95 -28.79
CA TRP A 100 11.74 4.27 -28.05
C TRP A 100 12.81 4.74 -29.02
N LEU A 101 13.69 5.63 -28.57
CA LEU A 101 14.83 6.07 -29.35
C LEU A 101 16.00 5.11 -29.14
N ASP A 102 16.51 4.53 -30.22
CA ASP A 102 17.73 3.73 -30.15
C ASP A 102 18.99 4.59 -29.98
N GLU A 103 20.16 3.95 -29.96
CA GLU A 103 21.46 4.62 -29.79
C GLU A 103 21.77 5.63 -30.90
N LEU A 104 21.14 5.48 -32.07
CA LEU A 104 21.26 6.36 -33.22
C LEU A 104 20.15 7.42 -33.27
N LEU A 105 19.34 7.52 -32.21
CA LEU A 105 18.17 8.39 -32.10
C LEU A 105 17.07 8.09 -33.13
N ASN A 106 17.02 6.87 -33.66
CA ASN A 106 15.91 6.44 -34.50
C ASN A 106 14.74 6.00 -33.63
N GLU A 107 13.53 6.35 -34.06
CA GLU A 107 12.31 5.88 -33.43
C GLU A 107 12.05 4.40 -33.78
N VAL A 108 12.02 3.55 -32.75
CA VAL A 108 11.87 2.11 -32.87
C VAL A 108 10.73 1.62 -31.98
N ALA A 109 9.90 0.75 -32.54
CA ALA A 109 8.82 0.11 -31.79
C ALA A 109 9.30 -1.07 -30.94
N TYR A 110 8.77 -1.20 -29.73
CA TYR A 110 9.02 -2.33 -28.82
C TYR A 110 7.72 -2.88 -28.26
N TYR A 111 7.69 -4.19 -28.02
CA TYR A 111 6.67 -4.87 -27.22
C TYR A 111 7.02 -4.85 -25.75
N LEU A 112 6.06 -4.48 -24.91
CA LEU A 112 6.06 -4.83 -23.50
C LEU A 112 5.51 -6.26 -23.35
N THR A 113 6.38 -7.19 -22.98
CA THR A 113 6.08 -8.64 -22.96
C THR A 113 5.57 -9.16 -21.62
N THR A 114 5.41 -8.25 -20.65
CA THR A 114 4.98 -8.56 -19.29
C THR A 114 3.87 -7.62 -18.89
N VAL A 115 3.11 -7.97 -17.84
CA VAL A 115 1.98 -7.16 -17.39
C VAL A 115 2.43 -5.72 -17.16
N THR A 116 1.80 -4.79 -17.86
CA THR A 116 2.15 -3.37 -17.82
C THR A 116 1.19 -2.64 -16.90
N TYR A 117 1.73 -2.06 -15.82
CA TYR A 117 0.99 -1.18 -14.94
C TYR A 117 0.45 0.04 -15.71
N GLY A 118 -0.73 0.54 -15.32
CA GLY A 118 -1.46 1.57 -16.08
C GLY A 118 -2.47 0.99 -17.08
N THR A 119 -2.44 -0.32 -17.33
CA THR A 119 -3.52 -1.03 -18.02
C THR A 119 -4.61 -1.47 -17.03
N LYS A 120 -5.86 -1.52 -17.49
CA LYS A 120 -7.05 -1.78 -16.66
C LYS A 120 -7.04 -3.18 -16.05
N ALA A 121 -6.52 -4.18 -16.77
CA ALA A 121 -6.46 -5.57 -16.33
C ALA A 121 -5.25 -5.89 -15.43
N ALA A 122 -4.21 -5.04 -15.40
CA ALA A 122 -2.97 -5.33 -14.68
C ALA A 122 -3.17 -5.74 -13.20
N PRO A 123 -4.04 -5.06 -12.41
CA PRO A 123 -4.25 -5.43 -11.01
C PRO A 123 -4.85 -6.84 -10.88
N PHE A 124 -5.85 -7.18 -11.70
CA PHE A 124 -6.44 -8.52 -11.72
C PHE A 124 -5.42 -9.57 -12.11
N LEU A 125 -4.67 -9.37 -13.20
CA LEU A 125 -3.68 -10.33 -13.69
C LEU A 125 -2.60 -10.60 -12.63
N ALA A 126 -2.12 -9.54 -11.97
CA ALA A 126 -1.08 -9.66 -10.96
C ALA A 126 -1.54 -10.49 -9.76
N VAL A 127 -2.73 -10.19 -9.23
CA VAL A 127 -3.28 -10.94 -8.09
C VAL A 127 -3.68 -12.36 -8.49
N ARG A 128 -4.37 -12.53 -9.62
CA ARG A 128 -4.85 -13.84 -10.07
C ARG A 128 -3.70 -14.81 -10.30
N THR A 129 -2.54 -14.32 -10.75
CA THR A 129 -1.33 -15.13 -10.93
C THR A 129 -0.78 -15.63 -9.59
N LEU A 130 -0.69 -14.79 -8.56
CA LEU A 130 -0.29 -15.24 -7.22
C LEU A 130 -1.30 -16.22 -6.60
N LEU A 131 -2.60 -16.01 -6.81
CA LEU A 131 -3.61 -16.97 -6.38
C LEU A 131 -3.50 -18.30 -7.13
N GLN A 132 -3.07 -18.28 -8.40
CA GLN A 132 -2.80 -19.50 -9.15
C GLN A 132 -1.58 -20.22 -8.60
N LEU A 133 -0.49 -19.48 -8.32
CA LEU A 133 0.71 -20.02 -7.68
C LEU A 133 0.40 -20.74 -6.37
N VAL A 134 -0.48 -20.19 -5.53
CA VAL A 134 -0.93 -20.87 -4.30
C VAL A 134 -1.69 -22.17 -4.59
N LYS A 135 -2.51 -22.20 -5.65
CA LYS A 135 -3.23 -23.44 -6.03
C LYS A 135 -2.27 -24.51 -6.53
N ASP A 136 -1.29 -24.11 -7.33
CA ASP A 136 -0.37 -25.03 -8.00
C ASP A 136 0.71 -25.52 -7.03
N GLU A 137 1.30 -24.63 -6.23
CA GLU A 137 2.50 -24.91 -5.42
C GLU A 137 2.25 -24.80 -3.90
N GLY A 138 1.10 -24.28 -3.46
CA GLY A 138 0.86 -24.01 -2.04
C GLY A 138 0.90 -25.25 -1.14
N HIS A 139 0.61 -26.43 -1.69
CA HIS A 139 0.70 -27.69 -0.97
C HIS A 139 2.16 -28.05 -0.56
N ASN A 140 3.15 -27.58 -1.31
CA ASN A 140 4.58 -27.73 -0.97
C ASN A 140 5.04 -26.74 0.11
N PHE A 141 4.31 -25.64 0.30
CA PHE A 141 4.67 -24.52 1.18
C PHE A 141 3.48 -24.06 2.06
N PRO A 142 2.87 -24.96 2.85
CA PRO A 142 1.59 -24.70 3.51
C PRO A 142 1.62 -23.52 4.50
N LEU A 143 2.77 -23.23 5.14
CA LEU A 143 2.91 -22.13 6.09
C LEU A 143 2.91 -20.76 5.41
N ALA A 144 3.23 -20.69 4.12
CA ALA A 144 3.25 -19.45 3.35
C ALA A 144 1.90 -19.08 2.73
N VAL A 145 0.98 -20.05 2.63
CA VAL A 145 -0.34 -19.85 2.00
C VAL A 145 -1.12 -18.70 2.64
N PRO A 146 -1.22 -18.58 3.98
CA PRO A 146 -1.91 -17.45 4.60
C PRO A 146 -1.28 -16.10 4.26
N SER A 147 0.05 -16.04 4.12
CA SER A 147 0.76 -14.81 3.76
C SER A 147 0.36 -14.28 2.38
N ILE A 148 -0.01 -15.14 1.44
CA ILE A 148 -0.47 -14.75 0.09
C ILE A 148 -2.00 -14.51 0.05
N LEU A 149 -2.77 -15.32 0.77
CA LEU A 149 -4.24 -15.28 0.72
C LEU A 149 -4.87 -14.23 1.64
N GLN A 150 -4.21 -13.90 2.76
CA GLN A 150 -4.71 -13.00 3.80
C GLN A 150 -3.72 -11.89 4.13
N GLY A 151 -2.42 -12.20 4.07
CA GLY A 151 -1.33 -11.27 4.39
C GLY A 151 -0.78 -10.47 3.22
N ARG A 152 -1.49 -10.33 2.09
CA ARG A 152 -0.94 -9.69 0.90
C ARG A 152 -1.66 -8.41 0.53
N TYR A 153 -0.90 -7.36 0.25
CA TYR A 153 -1.44 -6.14 -0.35
C TYR A 153 -0.60 -5.71 -1.55
N VAL A 154 -1.14 -5.94 -2.75
CA VAL A 154 -0.43 -5.71 -4.01
C VAL A 154 0.88 -6.51 -4.04
N ASP A 155 2.03 -5.83 -3.96
CA ASP A 155 3.41 -6.34 -3.96
C ASP A 155 3.95 -6.63 -2.56
N ASP A 156 3.34 -6.06 -1.51
CA ASP A 156 3.69 -6.35 -0.12
C ASP A 156 3.07 -7.69 0.33
N SER A 157 3.86 -8.50 1.04
CA SER A 157 3.43 -9.75 1.68
C SER A 157 3.88 -9.81 3.14
N PHE A 158 2.99 -10.26 4.01
CA PHE A 158 3.18 -10.36 5.45
C PHE A 158 3.00 -11.79 5.92
N GLY A 159 3.84 -12.22 6.86
CA GLY A 159 3.69 -13.46 7.59
C GLY A 159 3.77 -13.19 9.10
N GLY A 160 3.07 -13.99 9.90
CA GLY A 160 3.08 -13.80 11.35
C GLY A 160 2.99 -15.11 12.13
N ALA A 161 3.55 -15.11 13.33
CA ALA A 161 3.54 -16.26 14.24
C ALA A 161 3.71 -15.86 15.71
N ASP A 162 3.37 -16.78 16.61
CA ASP A 162 3.54 -16.62 18.06
C ASP A 162 5.00 -16.83 18.50
N THR A 163 5.81 -17.53 17.70
CA THR A 163 7.23 -17.82 18.00
C THR A 163 8.14 -17.43 16.84
N VAL A 164 9.37 -17.01 17.17
CA VAL A 164 10.40 -16.65 16.18
C VAL A 164 10.75 -17.84 15.28
N GLN A 165 10.84 -19.06 15.82
CA GLN A 165 11.15 -20.25 15.01
C GLN A 165 10.08 -20.53 13.96
N GLN A 166 8.80 -20.35 14.31
CA GLN A 166 7.71 -20.51 13.36
C GLN A 166 7.72 -19.39 12.32
N LEU A 167 8.05 -18.15 12.72
CA LEU A 167 8.17 -17.04 11.79
C LEU A 167 9.28 -17.25 10.76
N ILE A 168 10.43 -17.79 11.17
CA ILE A 168 11.53 -18.15 10.25
C ILE A 168 11.06 -19.19 9.21
N LYS A 169 10.31 -20.22 9.65
CA LYS A 169 9.74 -21.22 8.73
C LYS A 169 8.77 -20.60 7.74
N ILE A 170 7.90 -19.69 8.19
CA ILE A 170 6.97 -18.95 7.32
C ILE A 170 7.75 -18.13 6.30
N ALA A 171 8.76 -17.37 6.73
CA ALA A 171 9.58 -16.55 5.84
C ALA A 171 10.29 -17.38 4.77
N LEU A 172 10.87 -18.52 5.15
CA LEU A 172 11.55 -19.43 4.22
C LEU A 172 10.57 -20.07 3.23
N GLN A 173 9.42 -20.56 3.70
CA GLN A 173 8.40 -21.12 2.81
C GLN A 173 7.82 -20.05 1.87
N LEU A 174 7.67 -18.80 2.34
CA LEU A 174 7.18 -17.70 1.52
C LEU A 174 8.18 -17.36 0.42
N LYS A 175 9.47 -17.28 0.74
CA LYS A 175 10.56 -17.14 -0.25
C LYS A 175 10.49 -18.25 -1.30
N ASN A 176 10.38 -19.50 -0.88
CA ASN A 176 10.41 -20.64 -1.79
C ASN A 176 9.14 -20.73 -2.66
N LEU A 177 7.95 -20.50 -2.08
CA LEU A 177 6.69 -20.46 -2.81
C LEU A 177 6.72 -19.38 -3.90
N CYS A 178 7.11 -18.15 -3.55
CA CYS A 178 7.20 -17.07 -4.51
C CYS A 178 8.26 -17.35 -5.58
N MET A 179 9.40 -17.93 -5.22
CA MET A 179 10.43 -18.33 -6.19
C MET A 179 9.98 -19.45 -7.14
N ALA A 180 9.13 -20.38 -6.69
CA ALA A 180 8.55 -21.40 -7.58
C ALA A 180 7.73 -20.77 -8.71
N GLY A 181 7.11 -19.61 -8.46
CA GLY A 181 6.42 -18.80 -9.47
C GLY A 181 7.28 -17.72 -10.15
N GLY A 182 8.59 -17.65 -9.88
CA GLY A 182 9.47 -16.63 -10.44
C GLY A 182 9.30 -15.23 -9.83
N PHE A 183 8.79 -15.13 -8.60
CA PHE A 183 8.58 -13.87 -7.87
C PHE A 183 9.65 -13.67 -6.78
N PRO A 184 10.83 -13.11 -7.10
CA PRO A 184 11.85 -12.85 -6.10
C PRO A 184 11.39 -11.84 -5.04
N LEU A 185 11.64 -12.17 -3.78
CA LEU A 185 11.29 -11.35 -2.62
C LEU A 185 12.50 -10.52 -2.16
N ALA A 186 12.26 -9.28 -1.78
CA ALA A 186 13.28 -8.35 -1.30
C ALA A 186 12.74 -7.50 -0.13
N LYS A 187 13.58 -6.61 0.40
CA LYS A 187 13.24 -5.64 1.47
C LYS A 187 12.54 -6.33 2.65
N TRP A 188 13.24 -7.28 3.27
CA TRP A 188 12.71 -7.99 4.41
C TRP A 188 12.73 -7.10 5.65
N HIS A 189 11.61 -7.04 6.36
CA HIS A 189 11.46 -6.36 7.64
C HIS A 189 10.85 -7.33 8.64
N SER A 190 11.26 -7.26 9.90
CA SER A 190 10.81 -8.20 10.93
C SER A 190 10.83 -7.57 12.31
N THR A 191 9.93 -8.02 13.18
CA THR A 191 9.98 -7.74 14.63
C THR A 191 11.16 -8.41 15.33
N HIS A 192 11.83 -9.36 14.67
CA HIS A 192 12.98 -10.08 15.22
C HIS A 192 14.11 -10.22 14.18
N PRO A 193 15.37 -9.89 14.54
CA PRO A 193 16.49 -9.85 13.59
C PRO A 193 16.84 -11.22 12.99
N ASP A 194 16.67 -12.31 13.75
CA ASP A 194 17.00 -13.67 13.27
C ASP A 194 16.26 -14.08 11.99
N VAL A 195 15.08 -13.49 11.73
CA VAL A 195 14.29 -13.75 10.52
C VAL A 195 14.96 -13.16 9.27
N LEU A 196 15.77 -12.11 9.42
CA LEU A 196 16.46 -11.46 8.30
C LEU A 196 17.59 -12.31 7.71
N THR A 197 18.02 -13.36 8.42
CA THR A 197 18.98 -14.35 7.91
C THR A 197 18.49 -15.06 6.64
N VAL A 198 17.18 -15.10 6.40
CA VAL A 198 16.55 -15.67 5.19
C VAL A 198 16.99 -14.95 3.90
N GLN A 199 17.46 -13.69 4.02
CA GLN A 199 17.99 -12.91 2.90
C GLN A 199 19.40 -13.35 2.46
N ALA A 200 20.15 -14.04 3.32
CA ALA A 200 21.61 -14.18 3.20
C ALA A 200 22.13 -15.06 2.05
N ASP A 201 21.27 -15.67 1.24
CA ASP A 201 21.77 -16.60 0.22
C ASP A 201 22.46 -15.93 -0.98
N LYS A 202 22.09 -14.72 -1.45
CA LYS A 202 22.63 -14.19 -2.73
C LYS A 202 22.68 -12.66 -2.95
N ASP A 203 22.79 -11.81 -1.94
CA ASP A 203 23.06 -10.38 -2.18
C ASP A 203 24.14 -9.81 -1.26
N GLN A 204 25.42 -9.97 -1.66
CA GLN A 204 26.48 -9.04 -1.29
C GLN A 204 26.23 -7.72 -2.04
N GLY A 205 25.39 -6.85 -1.49
CA GLY A 205 25.00 -5.65 -2.23
C GLY A 205 24.21 -4.60 -1.47
N SER A 206 24.31 -4.57 -0.15
CA SER A 206 24.12 -3.42 0.75
C SER A 206 23.87 -3.98 2.14
N GLN A 207 24.79 -3.75 3.08
CA GLN A 207 24.40 -3.74 4.48
C GLN A 207 23.26 -2.73 4.57
N ILE A 208 22.04 -3.20 4.80
CA ILE A 208 20.91 -2.32 5.10
C ILE A 208 21.28 -1.68 6.44
N THR A 209 21.77 -0.45 6.36
CA THR A 209 22.07 0.39 7.51
C THR A 209 20.79 0.56 8.32
N PHE A 210 20.87 0.16 9.59
CA PHE A 210 19.81 0.20 10.60
C PHE A 210 19.42 1.63 11.04
N ASP A 211 19.61 2.65 10.20
CA ASP A 211 19.57 4.06 10.63
C ASP A 211 18.32 4.83 10.15
N ASP A 212 17.32 4.13 9.62
CA ASP A 212 16.06 4.71 9.15
C ASP A 212 14.87 3.80 9.55
N CYS A 213 14.78 3.44 10.84
CA CYS A 213 13.88 2.44 11.47
C CYS A 213 12.36 2.59 11.23
N ALA A 214 11.94 3.49 10.35
CA ALA A 214 10.56 3.74 9.97
C ALA A 214 10.26 3.19 8.57
N THR A 215 9.74 1.96 8.51
CA THR A 215 9.20 1.40 7.26
C THR A 215 7.73 1.78 7.11
N LYS A 216 7.26 1.97 5.88
CA LYS A 216 5.82 2.11 5.64
C LYS A 216 5.20 0.72 5.49
N ILE A 217 4.31 0.33 6.41
CA ILE A 217 3.39 -0.80 6.20
C ILE A 217 2.10 -0.23 5.65
N LEU A 218 1.83 -0.49 4.37
CA LEU A 218 0.55 -0.20 3.73
C LEU A 218 0.08 1.26 3.87
N GLY A 219 1.03 2.20 3.98
CA GLY A 219 0.78 3.63 4.16
C GLY A 219 0.87 4.15 5.60
N LEU A 220 0.84 3.27 6.60
CA LEU A 220 1.15 3.60 8.01
C LEU A 220 2.65 3.50 8.26
N ARG A 221 3.19 4.34 9.14
CA ARG A 221 4.59 4.21 9.60
C ARG A 221 4.62 3.11 10.65
N TRP A 222 5.44 2.09 10.44
CA TRP A 222 5.68 0.99 11.39
C TRP A 222 7.12 1.03 11.86
N LEU A 223 7.31 0.84 13.16
CA LEU A 223 8.59 0.77 13.84
C LEU A 223 8.81 -0.69 14.27
N PRO A 224 9.57 -1.51 13.52
CA PRO A 224 9.66 -2.95 13.76
C PRO A 224 10.24 -3.32 15.12
N GLN A 225 11.18 -2.52 15.65
CA GLN A 225 11.84 -2.78 16.93
C GLN A 225 10.91 -2.56 18.14
N GLU A 226 10.09 -1.51 18.07
CA GLU A 226 9.08 -1.21 19.10
C GLU A 226 7.78 -1.99 18.88
N ASP A 227 7.65 -2.60 17.71
CA ASP A 227 6.44 -3.22 17.20
C ASP A 227 5.20 -2.32 17.28
N SER A 228 5.36 -1.09 16.82
CA SER A 228 4.36 -0.03 16.96
C SER A 228 4.07 0.69 15.65
N PHE A 229 2.83 1.13 15.49
CA PHE A 229 2.43 2.08 14.46
C PHE A 229 2.62 3.51 14.96
N ALA A 230 3.10 4.37 14.08
CA ALA A 230 3.33 5.79 14.31
C ALA A 230 2.72 6.62 13.18
N PHE A 231 2.56 7.92 13.44
CA PHE A 231 2.11 8.88 12.42
C PHE A 231 3.27 9.72 11.90
N ALA A 232 3.30 9.92 10.59
CA ALA A 232 4.18 10.90 9.95
C ALA A 232 3.33 12.08 9.47
N THR A 233 3.60 13.27 9.99
CA THR A 233 2.88 14.49 9.60
C THR A 233 3.76 15.33 8.70
N ARG A 234 3.32 15.55 7.45
CA ARG A 234 3.98 16.45 6.47
C ARG A 234 3.23 17.77 6.35
N ILE A 235 2.97 18.42 7.47
CA ILE A 235 2.28 19.70 7.48
C ILE A 235 3.32 20.80 7.28
N SER A 236 3.15 21.63 6.24
CA SER A 236 4.05 22.76 5.99
C SER A 236 3.89 23.81 7.09
N SER A 237 5.01 24.29 7.63
CA SER A 237 5.03 25.21 8.77
C SER A 237 4.75 26.67 8.39
N HIS A 238 4.65 27.03 7.11
CA HIS A 238 4.61 28.43 6.68
C HIS A 238 3.66 28.66 5.51
N THR A 239 2.44 29.10 5.82
CA THR A 239 1.57 29.81 4.86
C THR A 239 0.77 30.86 5.63
N ASP A 240 1.01 32.13 5.33
CA ASP A 240 0.25 33.27 5.89
C ASP A 240 -1.18 33.33 5.33
N HIS A 241 -1.45 32.57 4.26
CA HIS A 241 -2.75 32.51 3.61
C HIS A 241 -3.33 31.10 3.70
N LEU A 242 -4.15 30.87 4.73
CA LEU A 242 -4.95 29.68 4.85
C LEU A 242 -6.12 29.77 3.87
N THR A 243 -6.27 28.75 3.02
CA THR A 243 -7.37 28.66 2.05
C THR A 243 -8.12 27.34 2.21
N LYS A 244 -9.35 27.26 1.69
CA LYS A 244 -10.12 26.02 1.67
C LYS A 244 -9.37 24.88 0.97
N ARG A 245 -8.66 25.17 -0.13
CA ARG A 245 -7.84 24.21 -0.87
C ARG A 245 -6.70 23.64 -0.01
N LEU A 246 -6.03 24.49 0.77
CA LEU A 246 -4.95 24.07 1.65
C LEU A 246 -5.46 23.18 2.79
N VAL A 247 -6.57 23.56 3.43
CA VAL A 247 -7.18 22.72 4.48
C VAL A 247 -7.55 21.34 3.91
N LEU A 248 -8.20 21.30 2.75
CA LEU A 248 -8.58 20.03 2.12
C LEU A 248 -7.35 19.17 1.80
N SER A 249 -6.29 19.77 1.23
CA SER A 249 -5.09 19.04 0.85
C SER A 249 -4.33 18.49 2.05
N GLU A 250 -4.31 19.21 3.18
CA GLU A 250 -3.70 18.72 4.42
C GLU A 250 -4.53 17.61 5.07
N VAL A 251 -5.86 17.73 5.10
CA VAL A 251 -6.73 16.65 5.62
C VAL A 251 -6.63 15.39 4.76
N ALA A 252 -6.58 15.53 3.44
CA ALA A 252 -6.49 14.40 2.51
C ALA A 252 -5.16 13.64 2.59
N GLN A 253 -4.10 14.24 3.14
CA GLN A 253 -2.82 13.57 3.39
C GLN A 253 -2.85 12.63 4.59
N ILE A 254 -3.88 12.69 5.43
CA ILE A 254 -4.01 11.83 6.60
C ILE A 254 -4.49 10.46 6.15
N PHE A 255 -3.54 9.53 6.03
CA PHE A 255 -3.84 8.13 5.75
C PHE A 255 -4.01 7.36 7.06
N ASP A 256 -5.25 7.00 7.38
CA ASP A 256 -5.63 6.33 8.63
C ASP A 256 -6.69 5.23 8.40
N PRO A 257 -6.30 4.09 7.80
CA PRO A 257 -7.23 3.03 7.40
C PRO A 257 -7.95 2.36 8.58
N LEU A 258 -7.34 2.36 9.77
CA LEU A 258 -7.95 1.80 10.99
C LEU A 258 -8.64 2.85 11.86
N GLY A 259 -8.59 4.14 11.52
CA GLY A 259 -9.25 5.19 12.31
C GLY A 259 -8.56 5.45 13.66
N PHE A 260 -7.26 5.27 13.77
CA PHE A 260 -6.50 5.55 14.99
C PHE A 260 -6.45 7.05 15.34
N ALA A 261 -6.49 7.92 14.33
CA ALA A 261 -6.48 9.38 14.47
C ALA A 261 -7.89 10.00 14.43
N SER A 262 -8.95 9.18 14.40
CA SER A 262 -10.35 9.64 14.33
C SER A 262 -10.70 10.81 15.27
N PRO A 263 -10.27 10.85 16.56
CA PRO A 263 -10.58 11.96 17.46
C PRO A 263 -10.09 13.34 16.97
N VAL A 264 -9.02 13.37 16.18
CA VAL A 264 -8.46 14.60 15.60
C VAL A 264 -8.99 14.83 14.18
N VAL A 265 -9.11 13.77 13.38
CA VAL A 265 -9.59 13.84 11.99
C VAL A 265 -11.05 14.29 11.93
N ILE A 266 -11.89 13.92 12.90
CA ILE A 266 -13.29 14.33 12.94
C ILE A 266 -13.44 15.86 13.06
N LYS A 267 -12.61 16.51 13.88
CA LYS A 267 -12.58 17.98 14.02
C LYS A 267 -12.21 18.65 12.69
N ALA A 268 -11.24 18.08 11.98
CA ALA A 268 -10.82 18.57 10.67
C ALA A 268 -11.92 18.41 9.61
N LYS A 269 -12.64 17.28 9.60
CA LYS A 269 -13.77 17.04 8.68
C LYS A 269 -14.97 17.95 8.99
N MET A 270 -15.28 18.19 10.26
CA MET A 270 -16.31 19.13 10.68
C MET A 270 -15.99 20.55 10.23
N LEU A 271 -14.73 21.00 10.39
CA LEU A 271 -14.31 22.30 9.89
C LEU A 271 -14.44 22.36 8.36
N LEU A 272 -14.01 21.32 7.63
CA LEU A 272 -14.19 21.27 6.18
C LEU A 272 -15.65 21.42 5.77
N GLN A 273 -16.57 20.70 6.42
CA GLN A 273 -18.01 20.83 6.19
C GLN A 273 -18.49 22.28 6.37
N GLU A 274 -18.03 22.94 7.43
CA GLU A 274 -18.34 24.33 7.70
C GLU A 274 -17.79 25.29 6.63
N LEU A 275 -16.57 25.07 6.13
CA LEU A 275 -16.01 25.86 5.02
C LEU A 275 -16.88 25.77 3.76
N TRP A 276 -17.49 24.61 3.51
CA TRP A 276 -18.44 24.44 2.40
C TRP A 276 -19.74 25.21 2.61
N LEU A 277 -20.27 25.22 3.84
CA LEU A 277 -21.48 25.97 4.19
C LEU A 277 -21.28 27.49 4.05
N HIS A 278 -20.07 27.99 4.31
CA HIS A 278 -19.70 29.40 4.10
C HIS A 278 -19.54 29.79 2.62
N LYS A 279 -19.62 28.83 1.68
CA LYS A 279 -19.50 29.06 0.23
C LYS A 279 -18.21 29.77 -0.21
N LEU A 280 -17.13 29.61 0.55
CA LEU A 280 -15.81 30.18 0.22
C LEU A 280 -15.28 29.61 -1.11
N GLN A 281 -14.56 30.42 -1.88
CA GLN A 281 -13.83 29.92 -3.06
C GLN A 281 -12.60 29.10 -2.66
N TRP A 282 -12.01 28.38 -3.62
CA TRP A 282 -10.90 27.46 -3.35
C TRP A 282 -9.67 28.12 -2.73
N ASP A 283 -9.28 29.27 -3.28
CA ASP A 283 -8.06 30.00 -2.92
C ASP A 283 -8.36 31.31 -2.17
N GLU A 284 -9.60 31.49 -1.74
CA GLU A 284 -10.00 32.62 -0.90
C GLU A 284 -9.44 32.45 0.52
N PRO A 285 -8.91 33.53 1.13
CA PRO A 285 -8.45 33.50 2.51
C PRO A 285 -9.57 33.12 3.50
N LEU A 286 -9.24 32.26 4.46
CA LEU A 286 -10.19 31.89 5.51
C LEU A 286 -10.46 33.07 6.47
N PRO A 287 -11.72 33.30 6.87
CA PRO A 287 -12.05 34.23 7.95
C PRO A 287 -11.24 33.95 9.22
N SER A 288 -10.93 35.00 9.99
CA SER A 288 -10.03 34.93 11.16
C SER A 288 -10.43 33.86 12.19
N GLN A 289 -11.73 33.67 12.41
CA GLN A 289 -12.27 32.66 13.30
C GLN A 289 -11.99 31.23 12.81
N LEU A 290 -12.18 30.97 11.51
CA LEU A 290 -11.95 29.66 10.89
C LEU A 290 -10.44 29.37 10.79
N SER A 291 -9.65 30.38 10.47
CA SER A 291 -8.18 30.32 10.50
C SER A 291 -7.65 29.92 11.87
N SER A 292 -8.12 30.58 12.94
CA SER A 292 -7.70 30.25 14.32
C SER A 292 -8.05 28.81 14.70
N ARG A 293 -9.27 28.34 14.37
CA ARG A 293 -9.69 26.96 14.62
C ARG A 293 -8.88 25.95 13.83
N TRP A 294 -8.58 26.24 12.57
CA TRP A 294 -7.72 25.38 11.76
C TRP A 294 -6.32 25.25 12.34
N LEU A 295 -5.71 26.35 12.80
CA LEU A 295 -4.37 26.32 13.41
C LEU A 295 -4.33 25.45 14.68
N ILE A 296 -5.39 25.44 15.48
CA ILE A 296 -5.52 24.53 16.63
C ILE A 296 -5.57 23.07 16.16
N ILE A 297 -6.44 22.74 15.21
CA ILE A 297 -6.56 21.38 14.65
C ILE A 297 -5.23 20.94 14.03
N ARG A 298 -4.56 21.81 13.28
CA ARG A 298 -3.25 21.58 12.66
C ARG A 298 -2.18 21.24 13.71
N LYS A 299 -2.19 21.93 14.86
CA LYS A 299 -1.28 21.64 15.98
C LYS A 299 -1.58 20.27 16.61
N GLU A 300 -2.84 19.90 16.78
CA GLU A 300 -3.25 18.57 17.25
C GLU A 300 -2.83 17.48 16.26
N LEU A 301 -3.04 17.69 14.95
CA LEU A 301 -2.60 16.80 13.89
C LEU A 301 -1.08 16.60 13.92
N THR A 302 -0.31 17.68 14.05
CA THR A 302 1.16 17.61 14.19
C THR A 302 1.58 16.83 15.44
N SER A 303 0.77 16.86 16.50
CA SER A 303 1.03 16.14 17.74
C SER A 303 0.81 14.62 17.63
N LEU A 304 0.10 14.15 16.59
CA LEU A 304 -0.07 12.72 16.32
C LEU A 304 1.26 11.98 16.14
N ARG A 305 2.33 12.68 15.73
CA ARG A 305 3.69 12.11 15.64
C ARG A 305 4.23 11.56 16.97
N LYS A 306 3.65 11.98 18.09
CA LYS A 306 4.03 11.53 19.44
C LYS A 306 3.26 10.28 19.88
N ILE A 307 2.23 9.88 19.14
CA ILE A 307 1.41 8.73 19.46
C ILE A 307 2.08 7.50 18.85
N SER A 308 2.20 6.47 19.68
CA SER A 308 2.67 5.13 19.32
C SER A 308 1.57 4.14 19.67
N ILE A 309 1.17 3.30 18.72
CA ILE A 309 0.08 2.34 18.86
C ILE A 309 0.66 0.94 18.70
N PRO A 310 0.62 0.07 19.72
CA PRO A 310 1.08 -1.30 19.59
C PRO A 310 0.42 -1.99 18.39
N ARG A 311 1.22 -2.69 17.58
CA ARG A 311 0.69 -3.49 16.47
C ARG A 311 -0.05 -4.71 17.03
N TRP A 312 0.63 -5.53 17.80
CA TRP A 312 0.09 -6.79 18.31
C TRP A 312 -1.02 -6.56 19.36
N TYR A 313 -2.13 -7.26 19.22
CA TYR A 313 -3.24 -7.23 20.18
C TYR A 313 -2.96 -7.95 21.50
N ASN A 314 -1.75 -8.47 21.71
CA ASN A 314 -1.42 -9.38 22.81
C ASN A 314 -2.21 -10.71 22.78
N THR A 315 -2.67 -11.11 21.60
CA THR A 315 -3.42 -12.34 21.34
C THR A 315 -2.50 -13.54 21.15
N TRP A 316 -2.96 -14.69 21.64
CA TRP A 316 -2.39 -16.02 21.46
C TRP A 316 -3.47 -16.99 20.98
N SER A 317 -3.07 -18.14 20.46
CA SER A 317 -4.01 -19.21 20.06
C SER A 317 -4.93 -19.69 21.19
N THR A 318 -4.55 -19.52 22.45
CA THR A 318 -5.34 -19.89 23.65
C THR A 318 -6.03 -18.71 24.33
N SER A 319 -5.93 -17.50 23.76
CA SER A 319 -6.52 -16.31 24.38
C SER A 319 -8.03 -16.33 24.35
N THR A 320 -8.66 -15.94 25.45
CA THR A 320 -10.07 -15.52 25.45
C THR A 320 -10.13 -14.04 25.10
N VAL A 321 -10.97 -13.68 24.12
CA VAL A 321 -11.07 -12.31 23.61
C VAL A 321 -12.51 -11.84 23.60
N GLU A 322 -12.71 -10.56 23.90
CA GLU A 322 -13.99 -9.88 23.75
C GLU A 322 -13.84 -8.65 22.86
N PHE A 323 -14.85 -8.36 22.05
CA PHE A 323 -14.94 -7.13 21.27
C PHE A 323 -15.99 -6.20 21.87
N HIS A 324 -15.57 -4.98 22.16
CA HIS A 324 -16.40 -3.95 22.79
C HIS A 324 -16.61 -2.83 21.78
N GLY A 325 -17.83 -2.72 21.27
CA GLY A 325 -18.22 -1.70 20.30
C GLY A 325 -18.95 -0.53 20.96
N PHE A 326 -18.53 0.69 20.67
CA PHE A 326 -19.20 1.91 21.10
C PHE A 326 -19.53 2.78 19.89
N SER A 327 -20.66 3.46 19.93
CA SER A 327 -21.03 4.43 18.91
C SER A 327 -21.74 5.61 19.53
N ASP A 328 -21.48 6.80 18.99
CA ASP A 328 -22.15 8.03 19.37
C ASP A 328 -22.40 8.88 18.13
N ALA A 329 -23.45 9.71 18.17
CA ALA A 329 -23.85 10.56 17.07
C ALA A 329 -24.35 11.91 17.56
N SER A 330 -23.95 12.95 16.85
CA SER A 330 -24.44 14.33 17.04
C SER A 330 -25.00 14.85 15.72
N GLN A 331 -25.53 16.09 15.74
CA GLN A 331 -25.93 16.78 14.51
C GLN A 331 -24.77 17.04 13.55
N LEU A 332 -23.52 17.03 14.04
CA LEU A 332 -22.34 17.40 13.26
C LEU A 332 -21.56 16.21 12.72
N ALA A 333 -21.56 15.08 13.45
CA ALA A 333 -20.80 13.90 13.06
C ALA A 333 -21.29 12.65 13.82
N MET A 334 -20.98 11.48 13.27
CA MET A 334 -21.13 10.19 13.95
C MET A 334 -19.79 9.46 14.03
N ALA A 335 -19.59 8.72 15.11
CA ALA A 335 -18.41 7.90 15.32
C ALA A 335 -18.78 6.52 15.87
N ALA A 336 -18.03 5.51 15.44
CA ALA A 336 -18.06 4.17 16.02
C ALA A 336 -16.64 3.69 16.25
N VAL A 337 -16.42 2.97 17.34
CA VAL A 337 -15.12 2.44 17.75
C VAL A 337 -15.27 1.02 18.26
N VAL A 338 -14.29 0.18 17.95
CA VAL A 338 -14.21 -1.20 18.44
C VAL A 338 -12.90 -1.39 19.19
N PHE A 339 -13.01 -1.85 20.43
CA PHE A 339 -11.89 -2.30 21.24
C PHE A 339 -11.87 -3.82 21.32
N ILE A 340 -10.67 -4.39 21.47
CA ILE A 340 -10.46 -5.79 21.82
C ILE A 340 -9.91 -5.84 23.24
N THR A 341 -10.51 -6.70 24.05
CA THR A 341 -10.03 -7.06 25.38
C THR A 341 -9.50 -8.47 25.31
N VAL A 342 -8.22 -8.66 25.63
CA VAL A 342 -7.57 -9.97 25.67
C VAL A 342 -7.29 -10.35 27.11
N TYR A 343 -7.86 -11.46 27.55
CA TYR A 343 -7.69 -11.97 28.91
C TYR A 343 -6.48 -12.89 28.99
N GLY A 344 -5.52 -12.50 29.83
CA GLY A 344 -4.45 -13.36 30.33
C GLY A 344 -4.86 -14.03 31.65
N SER A 345 -3.93 -14.76 32.26
CA SER A 345 -4.16 -15.49 33.51
C SER A 345 -4.55 -14.57 34.68
N ASN A 346 -3.94 -13.37 34.78
CA ASN A 346 -4.15 -12.42 35.88
C ASN A 346 -4.37 -10.97 35.42
N SER A 347 -4.51 -10.71 34.12
CA SER A 347 -4.67 -9.35 33.60
C SER A 347 -5.45 -9.33 32.28
N ALA A 348 -6.06 -8.19 31.96
CA ALA A 348 -6.67 -7.94 30.67
C ALA A 348 -5.91 -6.83 29.94
N THR A 349 -5.62 -7.04 28.66
CA THR A 349 -5.06 -6.01 27.79
C THR A 349 -6.15 -5.47 26.88
N ILE A 350 -6.32 -4.15 26.84
CA ILE A 350 -7.30 -3.49 25.97
C ILE A 350 -6.55 -2.80 24.84
N SER A 351 -7.01 -2.98 23.62
CA SER A 351 -6.43 -2.35 22.43
C SER A 351 -7.52 -1.83 21.50
N LEU A 352 -7.25 -0.70 20.86
CA LEU A 352 -8.10 -0.20 19.77
C LEU A 352 -7.93 -1.11 18.55
N VAL A 353 -9.04 -1.63 18.03
CA VAL A 353 -9.08 -2.45 16.81
C VAL A 353 -9.19 -1.53 15.61
N CYS A 354 -10.27 -0.76 15.58
CA CYS A 354 -10.50 0.28 14.58
C CYS A 354 -11.55 1.29 15.06
N SER A 355 -11.62 2.42 14.36
CA SER A 355 -12.75 3.32 14.48
C SER A 355 -13.15 3.89 13.11
N LYS A 356 -14.36 4.43 13.04
CA LYS A 356 -14.90 5.04 11.83
C LYS A 356 -15.69 6.28 12.20
N ILE A 357 -15.47 7.33 11.42
CA ILE A 357 -16.16 8.62 11.55
C ILE A 357 -16.86 8.94 10.24
N LYS A 358 -18.06 9.52 10.32
CA LYS A 358 -18.80 10.04 9.18
C LYS A 358 -19.29 11.45 9.45
#